data_AF-A0A7U7EJD4-F1
#
_entry.id   AF-A0A7U7EJD4-F1
#
_cell.length_a   1.000
_cell.length_b   1.000
_cell.length_c   1.000
_cell.angle_alpha   90.00
_cell.angle_beta   90.00
_cell.angle_gamma   90.00
#
_symmetry.space_group_name_H-M   'P 1'
#
loop_
_entity.id
_entity.type
_entity.pdbx_description
1 polymer ?
#
loop_
_entity_poly.entity_id
_entity_poly.type
_entity_poly.pdbx_seq_one_letter_code
_entity_poly.pdbx_strand_id
1 'polypeptide(L)'
;MLLRCLPFLLAVLCVPAQAADGPPPSDWGQPAVDLMRAVPPRVLDDSVGARDSGSAESRLWIANTDFRLHDDIGFFIRRMLIQLRPLAQGTPLLLDDPKSMEARIEAGDIFVADATLGTLLNQDLRAAAAPVRNLELLTRADGQEVRGELLRKGRWRPLRMLTGIELAGPLMVALVPKRIFVDGVDVTPSLNAASIDMSEVLTLETRHMRLIGNRILVDLDGLFPPPRLDFQVRELRLADGGMDLRLGGDLAALAWPELRAPDSYMFIEGGDIKMARTILVKAYALFTSLSPRQPLLFNLYDYRRQLQYGEIRLREDGMVHIAVSPVKAPAPGRASL
;
A
#
# COMPACT_ATOMS: atom_id res chain seq x y z
N MET A 1 78.50 2.68 -53.46
CA MET A 1 79.11 2.46 -52.14
C MET A 1 78.08 2.84 -51.09
N LEU A 2 77.76 1.90 -50.19
CA LEU A 2 76.88 1.97 -49.00
C LEU A 2 75.39 2.30 -49.21
N LEU A 3 74.45 1.33 -49.13
CA LEU A 3 73.75 0.82 -47.90
C LEU A 3 73.17 1.98 -47.06
N ARG A 4 71.87 2.12 -46.73
CA ARG A 4 70.97 1.14 -46.09
C ARG A 4 69.64 1.84 -45.71
N CYS A 5 68.58 1.03 -45.60
CA CYS A 5 67.42 1.15 -44.70
C CYS A 5 66.31 2.20 -44.95
N LEU A 6 65.18 1.65 -45.45
CA LEU A 6 63.79 2.08 -45.24
C LEU A 6 63.45 2.15 -43.72
N PRO A 7 62.40 2.88 -43.30
CA PRO A 7 61.08 2.25 -43.26
C PRO A 7 59.87 3.15 -43.58
N PHE A 8 58.79 2.44 -43.94
CA PHE A 8 57.39 2.86 -44.06
C PHE A 8 56.91 3.79 -42.93
N LEU A 9 56.19 4.85 -43.29
CA LEU A 9 55.32 5.59 -42.35
C LEU A 9 53.87 5.54 -42.86
N LEU A 10 53.02 4.87 -42.09
CA LEU A 10 51.57 4.81 -42.24
C LEU A 10 50.98 6.15 -41.75
N ALA A 11 50.30 6.90 -42.62
CA ALA A 11 49.60 8.12 -42.22
C ALA A 11 48.25 7.76 -41.57
N VAL A 12 48.13 7.97 -40.25
CA VAL A 12 46.86 7.94 -39.53
C VAL A 12 46.25 9.34 -39.61
N LEU A 13 45.07 9.45 -40.22
CA LEU A 13 44.25 10.66 -40.19
C LEU A 13 43.64 10.81 -38.78
N CYS A 14 44.08 11.82 -38.04
CA CYS A 14 43.42 12.27 -36.81
C CYS A 14 42.10 12.98 -37.16
N VAL A 15 40.97 12.42 -36.72
CA VAL A 15 39.70 13.14 -36.57
C VAL A 15 39.67 13.68 -35.13
N PRO A 16 39.39 14.97 -34.89
CA PRO A 16 39.27 15.47 -33.52
C PRO A 16 37.98 14.90 -32.90
N ALA A 17 38.12 14.27 -31.74
CA ALA A 17 36.98 13.86 -30.93
C ALA A 17 36.31 15.12 -30.35
N GLN A 18 35.09 15.41 -30.78
CA GLN A 18 34.20 16.34 -30.08
C GLN A 18 33.96 15.79 -28.68
N ALA A 19 34.31 16.57 -27.64
CA ALA A 19 33.92 16.28 -26.27
C ALA A 19 32.39 16.38 -26.16
N ALA A 20 31.73 15.26 -25.88
CA ALA A 20 30.33 15.24 -25.52
C ALA A 20 30.21 15.63 -24.04
N ASP A 21 29.85 16.89 -23.78
CA ASP A 21 29.48 17.36 -22.44
C ASP A 21 28.13 16.77 -22.04
N GLY A 22 28.17 15.62 -21.36
CA GLY A 22 27.05 15.02 -20.68
C GLY A 22 27.55 14.00 -19.66
N PRO A 23 26.88 13.86 -18.48
CA PRO A 23 27.24 12.80 -17.55
C PRO A 23 27.11 11.44 -18.26
N PRO A 24 28.01 10.48 -17.98
CA PRO A 24 27.93 9.17 -18.60
C PRO A 24 26.55 8.55 -18.32
N PRO A 25 25.96 7.84 -19.28
CA PRO A 25 24.76 7.06 -19.02
C PRO A 25 25.03 6.14 -17.82
N SER A 26 24.07 6.03 -16.90
CA SER A 26 24.16 4.99 -15.88
C SER A 26 24.24 3.64 -16.58
N ASP A 27 24.94 2.66 -15.97
CA ASP A 27 25.12 1.30 -16.49
C ASP A 27 23.79 0.56 -16.83
N TRP A 28 22.63 1.18 -16.58
CA TRP A 28 21.29 0.60 -16.73
C TRP A 28 20.30 1.42 -17.58
N GLY A 29 20.78 2.27 -18.50
CA GLY A 29 20.04 2.58 -19.74
C GLY A 29 18.91 3.63 -19.69
N GLN A 30 18.85 4.51 -18.69
CA GLN A 30 18.12 5.78 -18.79
C GLN A 30 18.87 6.92 -18.08
N PRO A 31 18.72 8.19 -18.52
CA PRO A 31 19.36 9.31 -17.85
C PRO A 31 18.74 9.49 -16.46
N ALA A 32 19.42 9.00 -15.44
CA ALA A 32 19.14 9.17 -14.01
C ALA A 32 18.90 10.63 -13.58
N VAL A 33 19.26 11.59 -14.43
CA VAL A 33 19.23 13.04 -14.20
C VAL A 33 17.80 13.59 -14.07
N ASP A 34 16.79 12.95 -14.67
CA ASP A 34 15.42 13.49 -14.69
C ASP A 34 14.69 13.26 -13.35
N LEU A 35 14.77 12.06 -12.77
CA LEU A 35 14.14 11.75 -11.48
C LEU A 35 14.77 12.52 -10.31
N MET A 36 16.07 12.80 -10.38
CA MET A 36 16.74 13.66 -9.40
C MET A 36 16.31 15.13 -9.51
N ARG A 37 15.58 15.53 -10.56
CA ARG A 37 14.99 16.87 -10.73
C ARG A 37 13.46 16.86 -10.53
N ALA A 38 12.88 15.68 -10.28
CA ALA A 38 11.45 15.50 -10.06
C ALA A 38 10.97 16.21 -8.79
N VAL A 39 11.80 16.21 -7.75
CA VAL A 39 11.51 16.92 -6.50
C VAL A 39 12.17 18.29 -6.55
N PRO A 40 11.48 19.39 -6.20
CA PRO A 40 12.09 20.71 -6.08
C PRO A 40 13.34 20.69 -5.18
N PRO A 41 14.36 21.53 -5.45
CA PRO A 41 15.46 21.69 -4.52
C PRO A 41 14.96 22.30 -3.21
N ARG A 42 15.55 21.90 -2.09
CA ARG A 42 15.25 22.50 -0.79
C ARG A 42 16.46 23.17 -0.16
N VAL A 43 16.19 24.13 0.72
CA VAL A 43 17.18 24.66 1.65
C VAL A 43 16.75 24.22 3.04
N LEU A 44 17.66 23.58 3.78
CA LEU A 44 17.42 23.23 5.16
C LEU A 44 17.52 24.48 6.03
N ASP A 45 16.59 24.63 6.97
CA ASP A 45 16.64 25.67 7.99
C ASP A 45 17.83 25.41 8.95
N ASP A 46 18.48 26.47 9.41
CA ASP A 46 19.64 26.40 10.33
C ASP A 46 19.30 25.69 11.66
N SER A 47 18.01 25.65 12.04
CA SER A 47 17.52 24.90 13.20
C SER A 47 17.57 23.38 13.05
N VAL A 48 17.78 22.86 11.84
CA VAL A 48 17.85 21.42 11.58
C VAL A 48 19.23 20.90 11.96
N GLY A 49 19.29 20.14 13.04
CA GLY A 49 20.54 19.53 13.50
C GLY A 49 21.02 18.42 12.57
N ALA A 50 22.32 18.11 12.60
CA ALA A 50 22.91 17.05 11.78
C ALA A 50 22.44 15.62 12.15
N ARG A 51 21.80 15.46 13.32
CA ARG A 51 21.38 14.15 13.88
C ARG A 51 19.91 14.10 14.31
N ASP A 52 19.26 15.25 14.34
CA ASP A 52 17.89 15.43 14.81
C ASP A 52 17.30 16.65 14.13
N SER A 53 16.14 16.50 13.48
CA SER A 53 15.44 17.62 12.85
C SER A 53 14.55 18.42 13.80
N GLY A 54 14.33 17.93 15.03
CA GLY A 54 13.35 18.49 15.97
C GLY A 54 11.89 18.30 15.52
N SER A 55 11.65 17.58 14.42
CA SER A 55 10.32 17.31 13.87
C SER A 55 9.90 15.88 14.20
N ALA A 56 8.76 15.75 14.88
CA ALA A 56 8.21 14.44 15.26
C ALA A 56 7.36 13.78 14.15
N GLU A 57 7.12 14.48 13.03
CA GLU A 57 6.12 14.07 12.06
C GLU A 57 6.67 14.09 10.64
N SER A 58 6.38 13.04 9.88
CA SER A 58 6.63 12.98 8.45
C SER A 58 5.32 12.94 7.69
N ARG A 59 5.26 13.62 6.56
CA ARG A 59 4.13 13.53 5.62
C ARG A 59 4.52 12.60 4.48
N LEU A 60 3.63 11.67 4.16
CA LEU A 60 3.77 10.71 3.07
C LEU A 60 2.64 10.93 2.05
N TRP A 61 3.02 11.39 0.85
CA TRP A 61 2.14 11.50 -0.30
C TRP A 61 2.31 10.28 -1.19
N ILE A 62 1.20 9.68 -1.60
CA ILE A 62 1.19 8.46 -2.42
C ILE A 62 0.32 8.72 -3.65
N ALA A 63 0.82 8.32 -4.82
CA ALA A 63 0.06 8.32 -6.06
C ALA A 63 0.21 6.98 -6.79
N ASN A 64 -0.91 6.43 -7.28
CA ASN A 64 -1.03 5.24 -8.11
C ASN A 64 -0.08 4.09 -7.73
N THR A 65 -0.10 3.67 -6.47
CA THR A 65 0.86 2.73 -5.89
C THR A 65 0.15 1.47 -5.38
N ASP A 66 0.68 0.28 -5.69
CA ASP A 66 0.35 -0.95 -4.96
C ASP A 66 1.13 -0.93 -3.64
N PHE A 67 0.43 -0.56 -2.57
CA PHE A 67 1.01 -0.47 -1.23
C PHE A 67 0.61 -1.68 -0.41
N ARG A 68 1.59 -2.46 0.03
CA ARG A 68 1.38 -3.65 0.86
C ARG A 68 1.93 -3.42 2.25
N LEU A 69 1.15 -3.84 3.23
CA LEU A 69 1.61 -3.94 4.60
C LEU A 69 2.43 -5.21 4.76
N HIS A 70 1.82 -6.36 4.44
CA HIS A 70 2.41 -7.67 4.65
C HIS A 70 1.85 -8.68 3.63
N ASP A 71 2.72 -9.26 2.81
CA ASP A 71 2.41 -10.30 1.81
C ASP A 71 1.26 -9.98 0.83
N ASP A 72 0.05 -10.42 1.18
CA ASP A 72 -1.20 -10.32 0.40
C ASP A 72 -2.19 -9.31 1.01
N ILE A 73 -1.78 -8.66 2.10
CA ILE A 73 -2.52 -7.56 2.71
C ILE A 73 -1.95 -6.24 2.19
N GLY A 74 -2.73 -5.60 1.31
CA GLY A 74 -2.37 -4.33 0.70
C GLY A 74 -3.56 -3.63 0.05
N PHE A 75 -3.25 -2.48 -0.54
CA PHE A 75 -4.22 -1.58 -1.15
C PHE A 75 -3.63 -1.03 -2.43
N PHE A 76 -4.47 -0.90 -3.45
CA PHE A 76 -4.11 -0.02 -4.55
C PHE A 76 -4.49 1.41 -4.16
N ILE A 77 -3.49 2.24 -3.91
CA ILE A 77 -3.67 3.64 -3.52
C ILE A 77 -3.65 4.48 -4.79
N ARG A 78 -4.80 5.08 -5.14
CA ARG A 78 -4.86 6.06 -6.24
C ARG A 78 -4.19 7.35 -5.81
N ARG A 79 -4.61 7.90 -4.68
CA ARG A 79 -4.03 9.09 -4.06
C ARG A 79 -4.22 9.03 -2.55
N MET A 80 -3.20 9.37 -1.77
CA MET A 80 -3.32 9.48 -0.31
C MET A 80 -2.28 10.44 0.26
N LEU A 81 -2.66 11.12 1.34
CA LEU A 81 -1.76 11.81 2.25
C LEU A 81 -1.87 11.20 3.64
N ILE A 82 -0.72 10.84 4.20
CA ILE A 82 -0.58 10.23 5.52
C ILE A 82 0.36 11.08 6.37
N GLN A 83 -0.03 11.34 7.62
CA GLN A 83 0.89 11.76 8.69
C GLN A 83 1.46 10.53 9.38
N LEU A 84 2.78 10.37 9.33
CA LEU A 84 3.51 9.31 10.00
C LEU A 84 4.15 9.85 11.27
N ARG A 85 3.97 9.12 12.37
CA ARG A 85 4.50 9.50 13.68
C ARG A 85 5.11 8.30 14.40
N PRO A 86 6.28 8.44 15.04
CA PRO A 86 6.78 7.44 15.96
C PRO A 86 5.90 7.43 17.22
N LEU A 87 5.66 6.25 17.78
CA LEU A 87 4.93 6.12 19.04
C LEU A 87 5.77 6.59 20.24
N ALA A 88 7.09 6.50 20.15
CA ALA A 88 8.02 6.98 21.17
C ALA A 88 8.54 8.39 20.82
N GLN A 89 8.33 9.34 21.74
CA GLN A 89 8.80 10.71 21.57
C GLN A 89 10.33 10.78 21.48
N GLY A 90 10.84 11.72 20.68
CA GLY A 90 12.29 11.94 20.51
C GLY A 90 13.02 10.80 19.80
N THR A 91 12.30 9.88 19.18
CA THR A 91 12.89 8.81 18.36
C THR A 91 12.53 9.02 16.89
N PRO A 92 13.40 8.64 15.94
CA PRO A 92 13.04 8.66 14.53
C PRO A 92 11.94 7.62 14.25
N LEU A 93 11.12 7.89 13.24
CA LEU A 93 10.19 6.92 12.67
C LEU A 93 10.97 5.71 12.15
N LEU A 94 10.69 4.50 12.65
CA LEU A 94 11.41 3.30 12.27
C LEU A 94 10.66 2.52 11.19
N LEU A 95 11.04 2.64 9.91
CA LEU A 95 10.44 1.84 8.84
C LEU A 95 10.66 0.33 9.04
N ASP A 96 11.77 -0.05 9.70
CA ASP A 96 12.08 -1.44 10.05
C ASP A 96 11.14 -2.03 11.12
N ASP A 97 10.42 -1.19 11.87
CA ASP A 97 9.49 -1.64 12.91
C ASP A 97 8.13 -0.95 12.76
N PRO A 98 7.24 -1.48 11.90
CA PRO A 98 5.89 -0.96 11.72
C PRO A 98 5.07 -0.89 13.01
N LYS A 99 5.40 -1.65 14.06
CA LYS A 99 4.70 -1.57 15.35
C LYS A 99 5.03 -0.32 16.14
N SER A 100 6.14 0.35 15.81
CA SER A 100 6.62 1.55 16.48
C SER A 100 6.06 2.86 15.90
N MET A 101 5.12 2.78 14.94
CA MET A 101 4.57 3.94 14.27
C MET A 101 3.04 3.94 14.19
N GLU A 102 2.50 5.15 14.10
CA GLU A 102 1.12 5.43 13.73
C GLU A 102 1.10 6.12 12.36
N ALA A 103 0.15 5.70 11.52
CA ALA A 103 -0.12 6.28 10.22
C ALA A 103 -1.52 6.87 10.23
N ARG A 104 -1.61 8.19 10.36
CA ARG A 104 -2.88 8.92 10.32
C ARG A 104 -3.18 9.35 8.89
N ILE A 105 -4.25 8.83 8.32
CA ILE A 105 -4.68 9.11 6.95
C ILE A 105 -5.45 10.44 6.96
N GLU A 106 -4.86 11.49 6.38
CA GLU A 106 -5.53 12.79 6.26
C GLU A 106 -6.65 12.73 5.22
N ALA A 107 -6.34 12.23 4.02
CA ALA A 107 -7.32 11.88 3.02
C ALA A 107 -6.75 10.82 2.07
N GLY A 108 -7.62 9.94 1.57
CA GLY A 108 -7.22 8.86 0.67
C GLY A 108 -8.32 8.37 -0.25
N ASP A 109 -7.91 7.83 -1.38
CA ASP A 109 -8.76 7.09 -2.32
C ASP A 109 -8.05 5.79 -2.68
N ILE A 110 -8.63 4.68 -2.23
CA ILE A 110 -8.02 3.35 -2.34
C ILE A 110 -8.99 2.33 -2.93
N PHE A 111 -8.43 1.28 -3.50
CA PHE A 111 -9.13 0.06 -3.83
C PHE A 111 -8.59 -1.09 -2.98
N VAL A 112 -9.50 -1.84 -2.36
CA VAL A 112 -9.20 -3.03 -1.56
C VAL A 112 -9.74 -4.26 -2.27
N ALA A 113 -8.86 -5.19 -2.63
CA ALA A 113 -9.24 -6.40 -3.34
C ALA A 113 -9.93 -7.41 -2.43
N ASP A 114 -10.82 -8.22 -3.01
CA ASP A 114 -11.53 -9.31 -2.33
C ASP A 114 -10.57 -10.28 -1.61
N ALA A 115 -9.42 -10.58 -2.23
CA ALA A 115 -8.40 -11.45 -1.65
C ALA A 115 -7.80 -10.87 -0.35
N THR A 116 -7.57 -9.55 -0.31
CA THR A 116 -7.09 -8.87 0.89
C THR A 116 -8.15 -8.88 1.98
N LEU A 117 -9.41 -8.56 1.64
CA LEU A 117 -10.53 -8.63 2.59
C LEU A 117 -10.68 -10.05 3.16
N GLY A 118 -10.67 -11.08 2.31
CA GLY A 118 -10.75 -12.47 2.73
C GLY A 118 -9.58 -12.87 3.64
N THR A 119 -8.37 -12.39 3.34
CA THR A 119 -7.19 -12.66 4.18
C THR A 119 -7.37 -12.07 5.58
N LEU A 120 -7.77 -10.80 5.68
CA LEU A 120 -7.98 -10.10 6.95
C LEU A 120 -9.09 -10.76 7.79
N LEU A 121 -10.26 -11.01 7.19
CA LEU A 121 -11.39 -11.61 7.90
C LEU A 121 -11.07 -13.04 8.35
N ASN A 122 -10.40 -13.85 7.52
CA ASN A 122 -10.01 -15.21 7.92
C ASN A 122 -8.94 -15.22 9.02
N GLN A 123 -8.04 -14.23 9.07
CA GLN A 123 -7.09 -14.11 10.18
C GLN A 123 -7.82 -13.86 11.50
N ASP A 124 -8.79 -12.96 11.51
CA ASP A 124 -9.58 -12.64 12.70
C ASP A 124 -10.47 -13.81 13.15
N LEU A 125 -11.16 -14.48 12.21
CA LEU A 125 -11.97 -15.68 12.48
C LEU A 125 -11.15 -16.81 13.07
N ARG A 126 -9.93 -17.05 12.56
CA ARG A 126 -9.02 -18.07 13.10
C ARG A 126 -8.56 -17.72 14.51
N ALA A 127 -8.22 -16.46 14.77
CA ALA A 127 -7.79 -16.01 16.09
C ALA A 127 -8.88 -16.20 17.16
N ALA A 128 -10.16 -16.05 16.77
CA ALA A 128 -11.30 -16.24 17.65
C ALA A 128 -11.84 -17.69 17.70
N ALA A 129 -11.25 -18.63 16.94
CA ALA A 129 -11.79 -19.98 16.74
C ALA A 129 -13.29 -19.97 16.34
N ALA A 130 -13.67 -19.03 15.48
CA ALA A 130 -15.05 -18.78 15.10
C ALA A 130 -15.70 -20.01 14.43
N PRO A 131 -17.04 -20.19 14.54
CA PRO A 131 -17.76 -21.27 13.85
C PRO A 131 -17.94 -21.03 12.35
N VAL A 132 -17.17 -20.12 11.76
CA VAL A 132 -17.14 -19.82 10.32
C VAL A 132 -15.68 -19.66 9.90
N ARG A 133 -15.32 -20.16 8.72
CA ARG A 133 -13.94 -20.07 8.19
C ARG A 133 -13.89 -20.12 6.67
N ASN A 134 -12.67 -19.95 6.14
CA ASN A 134 -12.35 -20.06 4.72
C ASN A 134 -13.22 -19.14 3.86
N LEU A 135 -13.39 -17.91 4.32
CA LEU A 135 -14.16 -16.90 3.61
C LEU A 135 -13.49 -16.52 2.29
N GLU A 136 -14.25 -16.60 1.21
CA GLU A 136 -13.91 -16.09 -0.12
C GLU A 136 -14.96 -15.05 -0.51
N LEU A 137 -14.50 -13.89 -0.95
CA LEU A 137 -15.38 -12.79 -1.35
C LEU A 137 -15.33 -12.65 -2.86
N LEU A 138 -16.49 -12.40 -3.45
CA LEU A 138 -16.66 -12.15 -4.88
C LEU A 138 -17.53 -10.91 -5.02
N THR A 139 -16.91 -9.75 -5.14
CA THR A 139 -17.59 -8.47 -5.21
C THR A 139 -17.84 -8.04 -6.65
N ARG A 140 -19.02 -7.47 -6.87
CA ARG A 140 -19.47 -6.81 -8.10
C ARG A 140 -20.11 -5.47 -7.71
N ALA A 141 -20.32 -4.61 -8.69
CA ALA A 141 -20.89 -3.29 -8.44
C ALA A 141 -22.27 -3.31 -7.74
N ASP A 142 -23.05 -4.38 -7.90
CA ASP A 142 -24.43 -4.52 -7.40
C ASP A 142 -24.55 -5.40 -6.13
N GLY A 143 -23.46 -6.01 -5.68
CA GLY A 143 -23.47 -6.85 -4.49
C GLY A 143 -22.22 -7.69 -4.32
N GLN A 144 -22.21 -8.49 -3.26
CA GLN A 144 -21.12 -9.38 -2.94
C GLN A 144 -21.64 -10.79 -2.69
N GLU A 145 -20.96 -11.79 -3.24
CA GLU A 145 -21.12 -13.17 -2.82
C GLU A 145 -19.99 -13.51 -1.84
N VAL A 146 -20.35 -14.05 -0.68
CA VAL A 146 -19.41 -14.56 0.32
C VAL A 146 -19.57 -16.07 0.39
N ARG A 147 -18.50 -16.81 0.13
CA ARG A 147 -18.43 -18.27 0.31
C ARG A 147 -17.58 -18.62 1.50
N GLY A 148 -17.80 -19.78 2.08
CA GLY A 148 -16.93 -20.33 3.12
C GLY A 148 -17.50 -21.60 3.73
N GLU A 149 -17.15 -21.85 4.98
CA GLU A 149 -17.65 -22.99 5.73
C GLU A 149 -18.22 -22.56 7.08
N LEU A 150 -19.32 -23.20 7.49
CA LEU A 150 -20.01 -23.01 8.76
C LEU A 150 -19.92 -24.30 9.58
N LEU A 151 -19.58 -24.21 10.86
CA LEU A 151 -19.61 -25.33 11.78
C LEU A 151 -21.05 -25.61 12.24
N ARG A 152 -21.59 -26.76 11.84
CA ARG A 152 -22.95 -27.19 12.20
C ARG A 152 -22.95 -28.62 12.70
N LYS A 153 -23.39 -28.83 13.94
CA LYS A 153 -23.46 -30.16 14.59
C LYS A 153 -22.12 -30.92 14.51
N GLY A 154 -21.02 -30.22 14.79
CA GLY A 154 -19.66 -30.80 14.78
C GLY A 154 -19.07 -31.07 13.39
N ARG A 155 -19.71 -30.64 12.30
CA ARG A 155 -19.20 -30.80 10.93
C ARG A 155 -19.17 -29.45 10.21
N TRP A 156 -18.12 -29.21 9.45
CA TRP A 156 -18.03 -28.06 8.55
C TRP A 156 -18.92 -28.28 7.34
N ARG A 157 -19.74 -27.27 7.02
CA ARG A 157 -20.72 -27.29 5.93
C ARG A 157 -20.47 -26.11 5.00
N PRO A 158 -20.56 -26.28 3.67
CA PRO A 158 -20.48 -25.17 2.74
C PRO A 158 -21.52 -24.09 3.07
N LEU A 159 -21.04 -22.86 3.19
CA LEU A 159 -21.82 -21.65 3.38
C LEU A 159 -21.65 -20.78 2.14
N ARG A 160 -22.76 -20.22 1.66
CA ARG A 160 -22.75 -19.16 0.64
C ARG A 160 -23.77 -18.11 1.01
N MET A 161 -23.41 -16.84 0.91
CA MET A 161 -24.27 -15.71 1.19
C MET A 161 -24.23 -14.73 0.02
N LEU A 162 -25.39 -14.21 -0.36
CA LEU A 162 -25.48 -13.02 -1.21
C LEU A 162 -25.72 -11.84 -0.28
N THR A 163 -24.80 -10.89 -0.24
CA THR A 163 -24.77 -9.80 0.73
C THR A 163 -24.84 -8.44 0.02
N GLY A 164 -25.52 -7.48 0.66
CA GLY A 164 -25.21 -6.07 0.49
C GLY A 164 -24.09 -5.66 1.46
N ILE A 165 -23.48 -4.50 1.21
CA ILE A 165 -22.52 -3.89 2.14
C ILE A 165 -22.95 -2.46 2.38
N GLU A 166 -22.95 -2.07 3.65
CA GLU A 166 -23.36 -0.74 4.09
C GLU A 166 -22.30 -0.15 5.02
N LEU A 167 -22.07 1.15 4.92
CA LEU A 167 -21.31 1.87 5.92
C LEU A 167 -22.17 2.03 7.16
N ALA A 168 -21.76 1.42 8.27
CA ALA A 168 -22.47 1.44 9.55
C ALA A 168 -21.91 2.48 10.53
N GLY A 169 -20.75 3.06 10.21
CA GLY A 169 -20.11 4.14 10.95
C GLY A 169 -18.73 4.48 10.36
N PRO A 170 -18.00 5.46 10.92
CA PRO A 170 -16.71 5.90 10.36
C PRO A 170 -15.64 4.80 10.26
N LEU A 171 -15.68 3.81 11.15
CA LEU A 171 -14.77 2.66 11.16
C LEU A 171 -15.53 1.33 11.16
N MET A 172 -16.82 1.35 10.76
CA MET A 172 -17.68 0.18 10.84
C MET A 172 -18.39 -0.07 9.52
N VAL A 173 -18.29 -1.29 9.03
CA VAL A 173 -18.97 -1.76 7.82
C VAL A 173 -19.92 -2.90 8.22
N ALA A 174 -21.11 -2.93 7.63
CA ALA A 174 -22.06 -4.02 7.82
C ALA A 174 -22.20 -4.83 6.53
N LEU A 175 -21.98 -6.14 6.63
CA LEU A 175 -22.46 -7.07 5.61
C LEU A 175 -23.91 -7.42 5.96
N VAL A 176 -24.79 -7.27 4.97
CA VAL A 176 -26.22 -7.50 5.08
C VAL A 176 -26.61 -8.67 4.19
N PRO A 177 -26.63 -9.92 4.71
CA PRO A 177 -27.12 -11.08 3.99
C PRO A 177 -28.55 -10.87 3.47
N LYS A 178 -28.72 -11.02 2.16
CA LYS A 178 -30.01 -11.03 1.46
C LYS A 178 -30.50 -12.46 1.24
N ARG A 179 -29.58 -13.38 0.97
CA ARG A 179 -29.85 -14.82 0.80
C ARG A 179 -28.72 -15.63 1.43
N ILE A 180 -29.07 -16.68 2.15
CA ILE A 180 -28.13 -17.56 2.86
C ILE A 180 -28.37 -18.98 2.39
N PHE A 181 -27.29 -19.66 2.01
CA PHE A 181 -27.31 -21.04 1.57
C PHE A 181 -26.38 -21.87 2.45
N VAL A 182 -26.89 -23.00 2.95
CA VAL A 182 -26.12 -23.98 3.71
C VAL A 182 -26.31 -25.34 3.06
N ASP A 183 -25.20 -26.03 2.75
CA ASP A 183 -25.24 -27.29 1.97
C ASP A 183 -26.01 -27.13 0.64
N GLY A 184 -25.92 -25.93 0.02
CA GLY A 184 -26.61 -25.60 -1.24
C GLY A 184 -28.10 -25.26 -1.11
N VAL A 185 -28.70 -25.42 0.07
CA VAL A 185 -30.12 -25.12 0.32
C VAL A 185 -30.28 -23.68 0.76
N ASP A 186 -31.18 -22.92 0.12
CA ASP A 186 -31.56 -21.58 0.55
C ASP A 186 -32.36 -21.65 1.86
N VAL A 187 -31.76 -21.19 2.96
CA VAL A 187 -32.37 -21.24 4.29
C VAL A 187 -33.11 -19.96 4.66
N THR A 188 -32.99 -18.90 3.86
CA THR A 188 -33.58 -17.59 4.14
C THR A 188 -35.11 -17.65 4.28
N PRO A 189 -35.89 -18.33 3.40
CA PRO A 189 -37.33 -18.42 3.56
C PRO A 189 -37.75 -19.05 4.89
N SER A 190 -37.03 -20.08 5.34
CA SER A 190 -37.31 -20.77 6.61
C SER A 190 -37.04 -19.90 7.82
N LEU A 191 -35.94 -19.12 7.81
CA LEU A 191 -35.62 -18.16 8.87
C LEU A 191 -36.71 -17.07 8.95
N ASN A 192 -37.10 -16.52 7.81
CA ASN A 192 -38.11 -15.48 7.72
C ASN A 192 -39.49 -15.98 8.17
N ALA A 193 -39.90 -17.18 7.75
CA ALA A 193 -41.20 -17.76 8.13
C ALA A 193 -41.30 -18.04 9.64
N ALA A 194 -40.17 -18.35 10.29
CA ALA A 194 -40.10 -18.56 11.72
C ALA A 194 -39.84 -17.28 12.53
N SER A 195 -39.61 -16.14 11.85
CA SER A 195 -39.18 -14.88 12.47
C SER A 195 -37.93 -15.04 13.34
N ILE A 196 -36.97 -15.85 12.89
CA ILE A 196 -35.73 -16.14 13.59
C ILE A 196 -34.60 -15.32 12.95
N ASP A 197 -33.89 -14.54 13.77
CA ASP A 197 -32.70 -13.83 13.33
C ASP A 197 -31.49 -14.77 13.19
N MET A 198 -30.58 -14.42 12.28
CA MET A 198 -29.35 -15.19 12.07
C MET A 198 -28.51 -15.32 13.35
N SER A 199 -28.45 -14.27 14.19
CA SER A 199 -27.75 -14.29 15.47
C SER A 199 -28.33 -15.27 16.49
N GLU A 200 -29.60 -15.70 16.33
CA GLU A 200 -30.21 -16.71 17.20
C GLU A 200 -29.79 -18.14 16.81
N VAL A 201 -29.35 -18.32 15.56
CA VAL A 201 -28.93 -19.63 15.03
C VAL A 201 -27.41 -19.80 15.08
N LEU A 202 -26.68 -18.71 14.89
CA LEU A 202 -25.22 -18.68 14.81
C LEU A 202 -24.69 -17.57 15.72
N THR A 203 -23.74 -17.91 16.58
CA THR A 203 -22.94 -16.92 17.29
C THR A 203 -21.67 -16.64 16.49
N LEU A 204 -21.48 -15.40 16.06
CA LEU A 204 -20.22 -14.91 15.50
C LEU A 204 -19.82 -13.68 16.28
N GLU A 205 -18.78 -13.82 17.08
CA GLU A 205 -18.15 -12.73 17.81
C GLU A 205 -16.64 -12.96 17.81
N THR A 206 -15.91 -11.99 17.30
CA THR A 206 -14.45 -11.95 17.24
C THR A 206 -13.99 -10.59 17.78
N ARG A 207 -12.69 -10.30 17.67
CA ARG A 207 -12.19 -8.97 18.05
C ARG A 207 -12.74 -7.87 17.15
N HIS A 208 -12.92 -8.15 15.85
CA HIS A 208 -13.27 -7.15 14.84
C HIS A 208 -14.60 -7.45 14.14
N MET A 209 -15.31 -8.52 14.47
CA MET A 209 -16.57 -8.90 13.83
C MET A 209 -17.62 -9.31 14.85
N ARG A 210 -18.86 -8.91 14.62
CA ARG A 210 -20.00 -9.38 15.41
C ARG A 210 -21.24 -9.54 14.54
N LEU A 211 -21.95 -10.66 14.72
CA LEU A 211 -23.27 -10.86 14.17
C LEU A 211 -24.34 -10.34 15.13
N ILE A 212 -25.13 -9.36 14.68
CA ILE A 212 -26.24 -8.77 15.44
C ILE A 212 -27.50 -8.83 14.58
N GLY A 213 -28.52 -9.55 15.05
CA GLY A 213 -29.72 -9.84 14.27
C GLY A 213 -29.35 -10.53 12.97
N ASN A 214 -29.57 -9.84 11.85
CA ASN A 214 -29.24 -10.30 10.50
C ASN A 214 -28.07 -9.53 9.87
N ARG A 215 -27.21 -8.85 10.64
CA ARG A 215 -26.09 -8.05 10.12
C ARG A 215 -24.77 -8.51 10.72
N ILE A 216 -23.75 -8.67 9.88
CA ILE A 216 -22.38 -8.90 10.33
C ILE A 216 -21.68 -7.54 10.33
N LEU A 217 -21.48 -6.99 11.52
CA LEU A 217 -20.70 -5.76 11.72
C LEU A 217 -19.22 -6.12 11.72
N VAL A 218 -18.44 -5.35 10.99
CA VAL A 218 -16.98 -5.43 10.91
C VAL A 218 -16.41 -4.10 11.36
N ASP A 219 -15.65 -4.14 12.45
CA ASP A 219 -14.82 -3.04 12.93
C ASP A 219 -13.50 -3.02 12.17
N LEU A 220 -13.19 -1.88 11.56
CA LEU A 220 -11.97 -1.69 10.78
C LEU A 220 -10.80 -1.25 11.67
N ASP A 221 -11.04 -0.82 12.91
CA ASP A 221 -9.97 -0.43 13.83
C ASP A 221 -9.18 -1.65 14.28
N GLY A 222 -7.87 -1.65 14.02
CA GLY A 222 -6.99 -2.77 14.36
C GLY A 222 -7.16 -4.05 13.53
N LEU A 223 -8.08 -4.07 12.55
CA LEU A 223 -8.24 -5.19 11.61
C LEU A 223 -7.00 -5.39 10.75
N PHE A 224 -6.36 -4.29 10.35
CA PHE A 224 -5.13 -4.30 9.57
C PHE A 224 -3.92 -4.61 10.46
N PRO A 225 -2.92 -5.35 9.94
CA PRO A 225 -1.66 -5.54 10.65
C PRO A 225 -0.98 -4.17 10.87
N PRO A 226 -0.04 -4.08 11.82
CA PRO A 226 0.73 -2.85 12.05
C PRO A 226 1.30 -2.27 10.74
N PRO A 227 1.42 -0.93 10.64
CA PRO A 227 1.30 0.06 11.70
C PRO A 227 -0.14 0.34 12.12
N ARG A 228 -0.31 1.03 13.25
CA ARG A 228 -1.64 1.50 13.66
C ARG A 228 -2.12 2.51 12.61
N LEU A 229 -3.23 2.21 11.96
CA LEU A 229 -3.86 3.10 10.99
C LEU A 229 -4.93 3.93 11.70
N ASP A 230 -4.80 5.25 11.69
CA ASP A 230 -5.84 6.17 12.15
C ASP A 230 -6.54 6.77 10.92
N PHE A 231 -7.80 6.39 10.71
CA PHE A 231 -8.57 6.83 9.55
C PHE A 231 -10.07 6.78 9.83
N GLN A 232 -10.84 7.31 8.87
CA GLN A 232 -12.29 7.17 8.82
C GLN A 232 -12.69 6.89 7.37
N VAL A 233 -13.68 6.05 7.16
CA VAL A 233 -14.29 5.78 5.85
C VAL A 233 -15.40 6.82 5.63
N ARG A 234 -15.17 7.71 4.66
CA ARG A 234 -16.13 8.73 4.22
C ARG A 234 -17.11 8.18 3.20
N GLU A 235 -16.62 7.31 2.31
CA GLU A 235 -17.44 6.68 1.28
C GLU A 235 -16.93 5.28 0.97
N LEU A 236 -17.86 4.40 0.65
CA LEU A 236 -17.63 3.02 0.25
C LEU A 236 -18.46 2.74 -1.00
N ARG A 237 -17.81 2.22 -2.04
CA ARG A 237 -18.48 1.74 -3.26
C ARG A 237 -17.98 0.36 -3.62
N LEU A 238 -18.92 -0.51 -3.99
CA LEU A 238 -18.56 -1.83 -4.53
C LEU A 238 -18.02 -1.67 -5.95
N ALA A 239 -17.02 -2.48 -6.28
CA ALA A 239 -16.42 -2.55 -7.59
C ALA A 239 -16.12 -4.02 -7.93
N ASP A 240 -15.90 -4.30 -9.21
CA ASP A 240 -15.57 -5.67 -9.61
C ASP A 240 -14.24 -6.11 -8.97
N GLY A 241 -14.31 -7.19 -8.19
CA GLY A 241 -13.16 -7.77 -7.49
C GLY A 241 -12.76 -7.07 -6.18
N GLY A 242 -13.56 -6.12 -5.67
CA GLY A 242 -13.27 -5.46 -4.41
C GLY A 242 -14.10 -4.22 -4.13
N MET A 243 -13.51 -3.27 -3.41
CA MET A 243 -14.22 -2.09 -2.91
C MET A 243 -13.36 -0.84 -3.06
N ASP A 244 -13.97 0.25 -3.55
CA ASP A 244 -13.38 1.59 -3.53
C ASP A 244 -13.74 2.28 -2.22
N LEU A 245 -12.73 2.75 -1.48
CA LEU A 245 -12.90 3.47 -0.22
C LEU A 245 -12.32 4.88 -0.34
N ARG A 246 -13.11 5.89 0.04
CA ARG A 246 -12.62 7.24 0.30
C ARG A 246 -12.42 7.41 1.80
N LEU A 247 -11.19 7.74 2.18
CA LEU A 247 -10.76 7.84 3.58
C LEU A 247 -10.52 9.30 3.96
N GLY A 248 -10.78 9.63 5.22
CA GLY A 248 -10.47 10.93 5.82
C GLY A 248 -11.23 12.10 5.19
N GLY A 249 -10.54 13.23 5.06
CA GLY A 249 -11.04 14.47 4.47
C GLY A 249 -11.16 14.43 2.95
N ASP A 250 -11.22 15.62 2.34
CA ASP A 250 -11.35 15.73 0.89
C ASP A 250 -10.00 15.87 0.18
N LEU A 251 -9.71 14.96 -0.76
CA LEU A 251 -8.46 14.95 -1.52
C LEU A 251 -8.25 16.24 -2.33
N ALA A 252 -9.33 16.86 -2.80
CA ALA A 252 -9.29 18.10 -3.57
C ALA A 252 -8.90 19.32 -2.72
N ALA A 253 -9.07 19.25 -1.39
CA ALA A 253 -8.69 20.30 -0.46
C ALA A 253 -7.22 20.23 -0.02
N LEU A 254 -6.50 19.16 -0.37
CA LEU A 254 -5.10 18.99 0.01
C LEU A 254 -4.16 19.78 -0.91
N ALA A 255 -3.18 20.44 -0.30
CA ALA A 255 -2.04 21.00 -1.03
C ALA A 255 -1.04 19.89 -1.35
N TRP A 256 -1.04 19.43 -2.59
CA TRP A 256 -0.09 18.44 -3.08
C TRP A 256 1.27 19.08 -3.38
N PRO A 257 2.39 18.37 -3.12
CA PRO A 257 3.71 18.86 -3.49
C PRO A 257 3.80 18.96 -5.02
N GLU A 258 4.40 20.05 -5.51
CA GLU A 258 4.64 20.29 -6.94
C GLU A 258 5.80 19.42 -7.44
N LEU A 259 5.54 18.13 -7.61
CA LEU A 259 6.51 17.16 -8.09
C LEU A 259 6.40 16.99 -9.61
N ARG A 260 7.56 16.93 -10.28
CA ARG A 260 7.69 16.41 -11.66
C ARG A 260 8.03 14.92 -11.63
N ALA A 261 7.32 14.18 -10.79
CA ALA A 261 7.50 12.74 -10.60
C ALA A 261 6.72 11.94 -11.67
N PRO A 262 7.06 10.66 -11.89
CA PRO A 262 6.20 9.74 -12.63
C PRO A 262 4.79 9.67 -12.03
N ASP A 263 3.83 9.10 -12.78
CA ASP A 263 2.43 8.98 -12.31
C ASP A 263 2.28 8.11 -11.04
N SER A 264 3.25 7.24 -10.76
CA SER A 264 3.26 6.31 -9.64
C SER A 264 4.48 6.55 -8.75
N TYR A 265 4.24 6.96 -7.51
CA TYR A 265 5.29 7.31 -6.56
C TYR A 265 4.79 7.30 -5.11
N MET A 266 5.76 7.26 -4.19
CA MET A 266 5.58 7.72 -2.82
C MET A 266 6.59 8.82 -2.55
N PHE A 267 6.18 9.90 -1.90
CA PHE A 267 7.07 11.01 -1.52
C PHE A 267 6.94 11.26 -0.03
N ILE A 268 8.06 11.38 0.67
CA ILE A 268 8.10 11.63 2.11
C ILE A 268 8.83 12.94 2.40
N GLU A 269 8.23 13.79 3.22
CA GLU A 269 8.80 15.06 3.67
C GLU A 269 8.65 15.23 5.18
N GLY A 270 9.70 15.74 5.82
CA GLY A 270 9.69 16.08 7.24
C GLY A 270 9.99 14.88 8.15
N GLY A 271 10.17 15.16 9.43
CA GLY A 271 10.51 14.19 10.46
C GLY A 271 11.83 13.47 10.23
N ASP A 272 12.26 12.68 11.21
CA ASP A 272 13.44 11.84 11.07
C ASP A 272 13.02 10.40 10.81
N ILE A 273 13.56 9.82 9.74
CA ILE A 273 13.18 8.47 9.31
C ILE A 273 14.39 7.56 9.34
N LYS A 274 14.32 6.51 10.14
CA LYS A 274 15.29 5.43 10.12
C LYS A 274 14.83 4.34 9.17
N MET A 275 15.69 4.04 8.21
CA MET A 275 15.49 3.01 7.20
C MET A 275 16.75 2.15 7.12
N ALA A 276 16.63 0.88 7.50
CA ALA A 276 17.74 -0.05 7.63
C ALA A 276 18.83 0.47 8.59
N ARG A 277 20.00 0.85 8.05
CA ARG A 277 21.12 1.38 8.83
C ARG A 277 21.34 2.88 8.65
N THR A 278 20.42 3.56 7.96
CA THR A 278 20.52 4.98 7.62
C THR A 278 19.39 5.75 8.29
N ILE A 279 19.70 6.98 8.73
CA ILE A 279 18.70 7.93 9.21
C ILE A 279 18.64 9.08 8.20
N LEU A 280 17.45 9.36 7.70
CA LEU A 280 17.14 10.55 6.92
C LEU A 280 16.65 11.62 7.89
N VAL A 281 17.54 12.56 8.23
CA VAL A 281 17.20 13.70 9.07
C VAL A 281 16.39 14.70 8.25
N LYS A 282 15.23 15.13 8.77
CA LYS A 282 14.22 15.92 8.05
C LYS A 282 13.98 15.32 6.67
N ALA A 283 13.36 14.15 6.61
CA ALA A 283 13.26 13.32 5.42
C ALA A 283 12.77 14.11 4.19
N TYR A 284 13.31 13.75 3.03
CA TYR A 284 12.95 14.33 1.74
C TYR A 284 13.23 13.31 0.65
N ALA A 285 12.34 12.33 0.56
CA ALA A 285 12.61 11.09 -0.17
C ALA A 285 11.53 10.82 -1.20
N LEU A 286 11.92 10.53 -2.44
CA LEU A 286 11.05 10.07 -3.50
C LEU A 286 11.28 8.58 -3.76
N PHE A 287 10.24 7.78 -3.62
CA PHE A 287 10.22 6.38 -3.99
C PHE A 287 9.54 6.20 -5.34
N THR A 288 10.18 5.42 -6.21
CA THR A 288 9.64 5.05 -7.51
C THR A 288 9.86 3.56 -7.79
N SER A 289 9.18 3.04 -8.80
CA SER A 289 9.52 1.72 -9.34
C SER A 289 10.91 1.76 -9.99
N LEU A 290 11.69 0.69 -9.80
CA LEU A 290 12.90 0.45 -10.59
C LEU A 290 12.57 0.01 -12.03
N SER A 291 11.36 -0.50 -12.25
CA SER A 291 10.83 -0.88 -13.56
C SER A 291 9.99 0.29 -14.13
N PRO A 292 10.51 1.12 -15.05
CA PRO A 292 9.89 2.40 -15.43
C PRO A 292 8.49 2.27 -16.06
N ARG A 293 8.15 1.08 -16.54
CA ARG A 293 6.85 0.76 -17.17
C ARG A 293 5.84 0.12 -16.22
N GLN A 294 6.20 -0.06 -14.95
CA GLN A 294 5.34 -0.67 -13.94
C GLN A 294 5.05 0.32 -12.82
N PRO A 295 3.81 0.36 -12.30
CA PRO A 295 3.51 1.10 -11.07
C PRO A 295 4.43 0.67 -9.94
N LEU A 296 4.71 1.60 -9.03
CA LEU A 296 5.39 1.33 -7.78
C LEU A 296 4.61 0.25 -7.00
N LEU A 297 5.32 -0.83 -6.67
CA LEU A 297 4.92 -1.81 -5.68
C LEU A 297 5.81 -1.60 -4.46
N PHE A 298 5.24 -1.10 -3.37
CA PHE A 298 5.94 -0.94 -2.10
C PHE A 298 5.35 -1.89 -1.06
N ASN A 299 6.18 -2.72 -0.45
CA ASN A 299 5.79 -3.59 0.64
C ASN A 299 6.53 -3.16 1.91
N LEU A 300 5.79 -2.64 2.90
CA LEU A 300 6.36 -2.11 4.13
C LEU A 300 7.12 -3.16 4.95
N TYR A 301 6.66 -4.41 5.01
CA TYR A 301 7.36 -5.44 5.78
C TYR A 301 8.56 -6.02 5.03
N ASP A 302 8.51 -6.06 3.70
CA ASP A 302 9.59 -6.59 2.85
C ASP A 302 10.48 -5.52 2.22
N TYR A 303 10.30 -4.24 2.58
CA TYR A 303 10.92 -3.13 1.85
C TYR A 303 12.45 -3.27 1.79
N ARG A 304 13.09 -3.81 2.85
CA ARG A 304 14.53 -4.06 2.88
C ARG A 304 14.98 -4.99 1.77
N ARG A 305 14.20 -6.03 1.49
CA ARG A 305 14.48 -6.97 0.40
C ARG A 305 14.30 -6.28 -0.94
N GLN A 306 13.30 -5.39 -1.07
CA GLN A 306 13.14 -4.58 -2.29
C GLN A 306 14.29 -3.60 -2.51
N LEU A 307 14.85 -3.02 -1.44
CA LEU A 307 16.01 -2.13 -1.47
C LEU A 307 17.32 -2.85 -1.81
N GLN A 308 17.49 -4.10 -1.40
CA GLN A 308 18.69 -4.90 -1.76
C GLN A 308 18.89 -5.03 -3.27
N TYR A 309 17.80 -4.99 -4.03
CA TYR A 309 17.81 -5.04 -5.50
C TYR A 309 17.41 -3.69 -6.12
N GLY A 310 17.36 -2.62 -5.32
CA GLY A 310 16.95 -1.28 -5.72
C GLY A 310 18.14 -0.35 -6.00
N GLU A 311 17.82 0.91 -6.27
CA GLU A 311 18.79 2.00 -6.39
C GLU A 311 18.50 3.08 -5.35
N ILE A 312 19.54 3.63 -4.75
CA ILE A 312 19.45 4.79 -3.87
C ILE A 312 20.40 5.86 -4.40
N ARG A 313 19.87 7.06 -4.66
CA ARG A 313 20.65 8.22 -5.11
C ARG A 313 20.43 9.38 -4.14
N LEU A 314 21.51 10.06 -3.79
CA LEU A 314 21.49 11.24 -2.93
C LEU A 314 21.81 12.49 -3.75
N ARG A 315 21.09 13.56 -3.47
CA ARG A 315 21.35 14.91 -3.97
C ARG A 315 22.02 15.74 -2.87
N GLU A 316 22.75 16.78 -3.27
CA GLU A 316 23.49 17.66 -2.33
C GLU A 316 22.59 18.35 -1.29
N ASP A 317 21.32 18.61 -1.62
CA ASP A 317 20.32 19.19 -0.71
C ASP A 317 19.67 18.17 0.25
N GLY A 318 20.21 16.95 0.29
CA GLY A 318 19.72 15.85 1.12
C GLY A 318 18.47 15.17 0.58
N MET A 319 18.04 15.46 -0.65
CA MET A 319 17.00 14.67 -1.31
C MET A 319 17.50 13.25 -1.59
N VAL A 320 16.67 12.25 -1.28
CA VAL A 320 16.96 10.84 -1.54
C VAL A 320 15.98 10.30 -2.55
N HIS A 321 16.47 9.82 -3.69
CA HIS A 321 15.67 9.03 -4.62
C HIS A 321 15.90 7.54 -4.34
N ILE A 322 14.81 6.79 -4.24
CA ILE A 322 14.80 5.37 -3.92
C ILE A 322 13.99 4.65 -5.01
N ALA A 323 14.65 3.95 -5.91
CA ALA A 323 13.98 3.09 -6.86
C ALA A 323 13.93 1.66 -6.30
N VAL A 324 12.73 1.15 -6.01
CA VAL A 324 12.55 -0.18 -5.43
C VAL A 324 12.28 -1.23 -6.50
N SER A 325 12.87 -2.41 -6.34
CA SER A 325 12.60 -3.54 -7.23
C SER A 325 11.27 -4.22 -6.86
N PRO A 326 10.43 -4.60 -7.84
CA PRO A 326 9.27 -5.44 -7.59
C PRO A 326 9.75 -6.87 -7.29
N VAL A 327 9.74 -7.24 -6.01
CA VAL A 327 10.12 -8.59 -5.58
C VAL A 327 8.96 -9.59 -5.72
N LYS A 328 7.73 -9.10 -5.99
CA LYS A 328 6.50 -9.88 -6.17
C LYS A 328 5.66 -9.27 -7.30
N ALA A 329 4.74 -10.05 -7.88
CA ALA A 329 3.78 -9.54 -8.86
C ALA A 329 2.85 -8.48 -8.20
N PRO A 330 2.46 -7.40 -8.92
CA PRO A 330 1.56 -6.36 -8.41
C PRO A 330 0.18 -6.91 -8.03
N ALA A 331 -0.49 -6.21 -7.12
CA ALA A 331 -1.83 -6.54 -6.66
C ALA A 331 -2.78 -6.37 -7.85
N PRO A 332 -3.85 -7.16 -7.93
CA PRO A 332 -4.83 -6.95 -8.98
C PRO A 332 -5.40 -5.54 -8.84
N GLY A 333 -5.03 -4.66 -9.78
CA GLY A 333 -5.75 -3.41 -10.00
C GLY A 333 -7.16 -3.72 -10.50
N ARG A 334 -8.04 -2.72 -10.49
CA ARG A 334 -9.33 -2.83 -11.18
C ARG A 334 -9.05 -3.32 -12.61
N ALA A 335 -9.58 -4.48 -12.98
CA ALA A 335 -9.47 -4.97 -14.34
C ALA A 335 -9.98 -3.85 -15.25
N SER A 336 -9.08 -3.31 -16.07
CA SER A 336 -9.48 -2.35 -17.10
C SER A 336 -10.36 -3.13 -18.06
N LEU A 337 -11.60 -2.69 -18.23
CA LEU A 337 -12.53 -3.21 -19.23
C LEU A 337 -11.93 -3.11 -20.63
#